data_AF-A0A1G4JGS8-F1
#
_entry.id   AF-A0A1G4JGS8-F1
#
_cell.length_a   1.000
_cell.length_b   1.000
_cell.length_c   1.000
_cell.angle_alpha   90.00
_cell.angle_beta   90.00
_cell.angle_gamma   90.00
#
_symmetry.space_group_name_H-M   'P 1'
#
loop_
_entity.id
_entity.type
_entity.pdbx_description
1 polymer ?
#
loop_
_entity_poly.entity_id
_entity_poly.type
_entity_poly.pdbx_seq_one_letter_code
_entity_poly.pdbx_strand_id
1 'polypeptide(L)'
;MGGILSCCFGTRSSETEPLVQEAQKGYGSYGNEDDEALQRKIEQEEQKLLAREQELTEIVNNTNDKLIDISMMSNSGIVVQSHDLGEAISSEKINGGQDTRAARLQSAGASAVSESQRKAIKGLYSRFFENLGQQLHLDSADNLIVNL
;
A
#
# COMPACT_ATOMS: atom_id res chain seq x y z
N MET A 1 8.96 40.06 -38.50
CA MET A 1 10.05 41.01 -38.82
C MET A 1 10.21 41.91 -37.60
N GLY A 2 10.91 41.47 -36.55
CA GLY A 2 12.30 41.88 -36.26
C GLY A 2 12.29 43.09 -35.31
N GLY A 3 13.04 43.22 -34.23
CA GLY A 3 14.07 42.41 -33.61
C GLY A 3 14.28 42.92 -32.17
N ILE A 4 15.02 42.13 -31.40
CA ILE A 4 15.39 42.35 -30.00
C ILE A 4 16.42 43.49 -29.97
N LEU A 5 16.16 44.56 -29.22
CA LEU A 5 17.18 45.54 -28.89
C LEU A 5 17.03 46.04 -27.46
N SER A 6 18.04 45.66 -26.67
CA SER A 6 18.73 46.51 -25.69
C SER A 6 18.21 46.51 -24.25
N CYS A 7 18.80 45.63 -23.43
CA CYS A 7 19.19 46.00 -22.07
C CYS A 7 20.56 46.68 -22.13
N CYS A 8 20.57 48.01 -22.03
CA CYS A 8 21.78 48.80 -21.83
C CYS A 8 22.19 48.81 -20.34
N PHE A 9 23.42 48.37 -20.12
CA PHE A 9 24.44 49.04 -19.30
C PHE A 9 24.11 49.37 -17.84
N GLY A 10 24.45 48.42 -16.96
CA GLY A 10 24.95 48.69 -15.61
C GLY A 10 26.43 48.34 -15.53
N THR A 11 27.28 49.36 -15.62
CA THR A 11 28.75 49.31 -15.53
C THR A 11 29.25 48.93 -14.13
N ARG A 12 30.08 47.88 -14.01
CA ARG A 12 31.49 47.89 -13.50
C ARG A 12 31.91 46.55 -12.89
N SER A 13 32.99 46.01 -13.45
CA SER A 13 34.15 45.48 -12.72
C SER A 13 34.01 44.13 -12.01
N SER A 14 34.10 43.04 -12.78
CA SER A 14 35.20 42.06 -12.71
C SER A 14 34.73 40.81 -13.47
N GLU A 15 35.04 40.77 -14.76
CA GLU A 15 34.89 39.55 -15.55
C GLU A 15 35.93 38.54 -15.07
N THR A 16 35.52 37.73 -14.10
CA THR A 16 36.02 36.38 -13.92
C THR A 16 34.83 35.46 -14.12
N GLU A 17 34.36 35.39 -15.37
CA GLU A 17 33.51 34.26 -15.78
C GLU A 17 34.34 32.98 -15.62
N PRO A 18 33.92 32.04 -14.76
CA PRO A 18 34.62 30.76 -14.62
C PRO A 18 34.66 29.98 -15.94
N LEU A 19 33.67 30.19 -16.81
CA LEU A 19 33.59 29.56 -18.13
C LEU A 19 34.69 30.03 -19.10
N VAL A 20 35.14 31.29 -19.02
CA VAL A 20 36.14 31.82 -19.95
C VAL A 20 37.56 31.61 -19.43
N GLN A 21 37.72 31.65 -18.10
CA GLN A 21 39.02 31.47 -17.46
C GLN A 21 39.50 30.01 -17.48
N GLU A 22 38.57 29.04 -17.47
CA GLU A 22 38.89 27.62 -17.58
C GLU A 22 39.26 27.22 -19.03
N ALA A 23 38.70 27.90 -20.04
CA ALA A 23 39.01 27.67 -21.44
C ALA A 23 40.40 28.19 -21.89
N GLN A 24 41.05 29.08 -21.13
CA GLN A 24 42.34 29.68 -21.52
C GLN A 24 43.57 29.14 -20.76
N LYS A 25 43.39 28.25 -19.79
CA LYS A 25 44.50 27.77 -18.93
C LYS A 25 45.24 26.52 -19.45
N GLY A 26 44.92 26.03 -20.64
CA GLY A 26 45.40 24.72 -21.14
C GLY A 26 46.04 24.71 -22.54
N TYR A 27 46.39 25.85 -23.13
CA TYR A 27 47.08 25.88 -24.43
C TYR A 27 48.56 25.51 -24.27
N GLY A 28 48.85 24.22 -24.13
CA GLY A 28 50.19 23.69 -24.28
C GLY A 28 50.47 22.40 -23.53
N SER A 29 50.52 21.30 -24.29
CA SER A 29 51.01 19.97 -23.90
C SER A 29 49.99 19.08 -23.16
N TYR A 30 49.90 17.81 -23.59
CA TYR A 30 49.00 16.72 -23.16
C TYR A 30 47.62 16.57 -23.86
N GLY A 31 47.57 16.77 -25.17
CA GLY A 31 46.34 16.61 -25.98
C GLY A 31 45.94 15.18 -26.36
N ASN A 32 45.85 14.24 -25.42
CA ASN A 32 45.19 12.94 -25.65
C ASN A 32 44.60 12.29 -24.38
N GLU A 33 45.03 12.70 -23.19
CA GLU A 33 44.55 12.12 -21.92
C GLU A 33 43.32 12.85 -21.36
N ASP A 34 43.18 14.16 -21.63
CA ASP A 34 42.06 14.97 -21.14
C ASP A 34 40.74 14.73 -21.91
N ASP A 35 40.80 14.49 -23.22
CA ASP A 35 39.62 14.14 -24.02
C ASP A 35 39.04 12.78 -23.59
N GLU A 36 39.89 11.82 -23.24
CA GLU A 36 39.47 10.50 -22.80
C GLU A 36 38.83 10.53 -21.39
N ALA A 37 39.32 11.42 -20.52
CA ALA A 37 38.74 11.69 -19.21
C ALA A 37 37.40 12.45 -19.30
N LEU A 38 37.30 13.40 -20.23
CA LEU A 38 36.06 14.14 -20.51
C LEU A 38 34.99 13.21 -21.10
N GLN A 39 35.37 12.36 -22.04
CA GLN A 39 34.48 11.37 -22.66
C GLN A 39 33.92 10.37 -21.63
N ARG A 40 34.77 9.88 -20.71
CA ARG A 40 34.33 9.01 -19.60
C ARG A 40 33.35 9.70 -18.66
N LYS A 41 33.52 11.01 -18.44
CA LYS A 41 32.63 11.79 -17.57
C LYS A 41 31.25 11.98 -18.20
N ILE A 42 31.20 12.22 -19.51
CA ILE A 42 29.96 12.31 -20.28
C ILE A 42 29.22 10.97 -20.28
N GLU A 43 29.92 9.85 -20.51
CA GLU A 43 29.31 8.52 -20.48
C GLU A 43 28.73 8.16 -19.10
N GLN A 44 29.41 8.54 -18.01
CA GLN A 44 28.88 8.37 -16.65
C GLN A 44 27.64 9.23 -16.39
N GLU A 45 27.62 10.47 -16.91
CA GLU A 45 26.46 11.35 -16.81
C GLU A 45 25.27 10.80 -17.61
N GLU A 46 25.49 10.26 -18.81
CA GLU A 46 24.47 9.59 -19.61
C GLU A 46 23.88 8.36 -18.89
N GLN A 47 24.73 7.51 -18.32
CA GLN A 47 24.28 6.35 -17.55
C GLN A 47 23.47 6.77 -16.31
N LYS A 48 23.90 7.81 -15.61
CA LYS A 48 23.17 8.36 -14.46
C LYS A 48 21.81 8.93 -14.87
N LEU A 49 21.72 9.56 -16.04
CA LEU A 49 20.48 10.14 -16.56
C LEU A 49 19.49 9.04 -16.96
N LEU A 50 19.97 7.97 -17.61
CA LEU A 50 19.18 6.78 -17.94
C LEU A 50 18.67 6.05 -16.68
N ALA A 51 19.51 5.89 -15.65
CA ALA A 51 19.10 5.28 -14.39
C ALA A 51 17.99 6.09 -13.70
N ARG A 52 18.10 7.42 -13.72
CA ARG A 52 17.08 8.31 -13.18
C ARG A 52 15.78 8.25 -13.98
N GLU A 53 15.85 8.13 -15.31
CA GLU A 53 14.68 7.96 -16.15
C GLU A 53 13.94 6.64 -15.82
N GLN A 54 14.69 5.56 -15.60
CA GLN A 54 14.12 4.28 -15.17
C GLN A 54 13.46 4.37 -13.79
N GLU A 55 14.11 5.01 -12.82
CA GLU A 55 13.55 5.24 -11.48
C GLU A 55 12.24 6.04 -11.55
N LEU A 56 12.20 7.12 -12.33
CA LEU A 56 10.99 7.91 -12.52
C LEU A 56 9.88 7.11 -13.20
N THR A 57 10.24 6.25 -14.15
CA THR A 57 9.29 5.35 -14.83
C THR A 57 8.71 4.33 -13.85
N GLU A 58 9.54 3.77 -12.97
CA GLU A 58 9.08 2.85 -11.92
C GLU A 58 8.12 3.55 -10.95
N ILE A 59 8.44 4.77 -10.52
CA ILE A 59 7.56 5.55 -9.64
C ILE A 59 6.20 5.78 -10.29
N VAL A 60 6.17 6.18 -11.56
CA VAL A 60 4.91 6.42 -12.29
C VAL A 60 4.11 5.12 -12.41
N ASN A 61 4.74 4.02 -12.79
CA ASN A 61 4.07 2.72 -12.92
C ASN A 61 3.51 2.22 -11.58
N ASN A 62 4.32 2.28 -10.52
CA ASN A 62 3.92 1.86 -9.17
C ASN A 62 2.79 2.73 -8.62
N THR A 63 2.82 4.03 -8.90
CA THR A 63 1.74 4.95 -8.50
C THR A 63 0.47 4.61 -9.25
N ASN A 64 0.53 4.43 -10.58
CA ASN A 64 -0.66 4.13 -11.39
C ASN A 64 -1.33 2.81 -11.01
N ASP A 65 -0.56 1.79 -10.64
CA ASP A 65 -1.09 0.49 -10.20
C ASP A 65 -1.78 0.56 -8.82
N LYS A 66 -1.30 1.43 -7.93
CA LYS A 66 -1.86 1.60 -6.58
C LYS A 66 -3.04 2.56 -6.50
N LEU A 67 -3.38 3.27 -7.58
CA LEU A 67 -4.54 4.16 -7.58
C LEU A 67 -5.84 3.36 -7.52
N ILE A 68 -6.70 3.71 -6.57
CA ILE A 68 -8.00 3.08 -6.39
C ILE A 68 -9.08 4.02 -6.93
N ASP A 69 -9.79 3.59 -7.97
CA ASP A 69 -10.99 4.27 -8.46
C ASP A 69 -12.18 3.99 -7.52
N ILE A 70 -12.99 5.02 -7.28
CA ILE A 70 -14.27 4.93 -6.55
C ILE A 70 -15.19 3.88 -7.20
N SER A 71 -15.11 3.71 -8.52
CA SER A 71 -15.84 2.65 -9.24
C SER A 71 -15.44 1.24 -8.78
N MET A 72 -14.16 1.04 -8.46
CA MET A 72 -13.68 -0.24 -7.91
C MET A 72 -14.22 -0.47 -6.49
N MET A 73 -14.47 0.58 -5.69
CA MET A 73 -15.03 0.42 -4.35
C MET A 73 -16.44 -0.20 -4.37
N SER A 74 -17.28 0.22 -5.32
CA SER A 74 -18.68 -0.23 -5.42
C SER A 74 -18.83 -1.71 -5.75
N ASN A 75 -17.88 -2.29 -6.51
CA ASN A 75 -17.94 -3.67 -7.01
C ASN A 75 -16.70 -4.51 -6.64
N SER A 76 -15.93 -4.10 -5.64
CA SER A 76 -14.63 -4.73 -5.31
C SER A 76 -14.73 -6.20 -4.88
N GLY A 77 -15.91 -6.65 -4.44
CA GLY A 77 -16.09 -8.00 -3.90
C GLY A 77 -15.26 -8.30 -2.64
N ILE A 78 -14.60 -7.29 -2.06
CA ILE A 78 -13.77 -7.43 -0.85
C ILE A 78 -14.66 -7.70 0.36
N VAL A 79 -15.79 -6.98 0.45
CA VAL A 79 -16.77 -7.18 1.52
C VAL A 79 -17.74 -8.28 1.06
N VAL A 80 -17.47 -9.50 1.51
CA VAL A 80 -18.35 -10.65 1.29
C VAL A 80 -19.16 -10.89 2.57
N GLN A 81 -20.45 -11.17 2.43
CA GLN A 81 -21.26 -11.64 3.55
C GLN A 81 -20.80 -13.06 3.92
N SER A 82 -19.86 -13.16 4.85
CA SER A 82 -19.45 -14.44 5.40
C SER A 82 -20.49 -14.90 6.41
N HIS A 83 -20.82 -16.18 6.34
CA HIS A 83 -21.46 -16.90 7.43
C HIS A 83 -20.44 -17.93 7.89
N ASP A 84 -20.27 -18.08 9.21
CA ASP A 84 -19.33 -19.03 9.82
C ASP A 84 -19.41 -20.46 9.23
N LEU A 85 -20.60 -20.89 8.79
CA LEU A 85 -20.81 -22.20 8.14
C LEU A 85 -20.21 -22.28 6.73
N GLY A 86 -20.21 -21.19 5.97
CA GLY A 86 -19.66 -21.14 4.61
C GLY A 86 -18.13 -21.22 4.58
N GLU A 87 -17.49 -20.66 5.60
CA GLU A 87 -16.02 -20.72 5.75
C GLU A 87 -15.56 -22.12 6.18
N ALA A 88 -16.28 -22.75 7.12
CA ALA A 88 -16.01 -24.13 7.56
C ALA A 88 -16.07 -25.13 6.38
N ILE A 89 -17.10 -25.04 5.52
CA ILE A 89 -17.26 -25.92 4.35
C ILE A 89 -16.18 -25.67 3.29
N SER A 90 -15.73 -24.41 3.14
CA SER A 90 -14.70 -24.06 2.17
C SER A 90 -13.32 -24.57 2.61
N SER A 91 -13.05 -24.60 3.92
CA SER A 91 -11.81 -25.13 4.49
C SER A 91 -11.66 -26.66 4.33
N GLU A 92 -12.76 -27.42 4.37
CA GLU A 92 -12.75 -28.88 4.13
C GLU A 92 -12.40 -29.24 2.68
N LYS A 93 -12.72 -28.39 1.71
CA LYS A 93 -12.45 -28.69 0.29
C LYS A 93 -10.98 -28.51 -0.11
N ILE A 94 -10.22 -27.72 0.64
CA ILE A 94 -8.83 -27.37 0.33
C ILE A 94 -7.85 -28.39 0.93
N ASN A 95 -8.19 -28.98 2.08
CA ASN A 95 -7.40 -30.03 2.71
C ASN A 95 -7.92 -31.41 2.27
N GLY A 96 -7.48 -31.89 1.11
CA GLY A 96 -7.84 -33.19 0.54
C GLY A 96 -7.53 -34.39 1.45
N GLY A 97 -8.40 -34.66 2.42
CA GLY A 97 -8.24 -35.69 3.43
C GLY A 97 -9.56 -36.42 3.70
N GLN A 98 -9.70 -37.58 3.06
CA GLN A 98 -10.39 -38.78 3.53
C GLN A 98 -11.67 -38.64 4.38
N ASP A 99 -12.79 -39.00 3.77
CA ASP A 99 -13.68 -40.08 4.26
C ASP A 99 -14.00 -40.12 5.77
N THR A 100 -14.26 -38.98 6.41
CA THR A 100 -15.19 -39.00 7.55
C THR A 100 -16.58 -38.91 6.96
N ARG A 101 -17.19 -40.09 6.75
CA ARG A 101 -18.65 -40.26 6.64
C ARG A 101 -19.31 -39.11 7.36
N ALA A 102 -20.08 -38.30 6.64
CA ALA A 102 -21.01 -37.37 7.24
C ALA A 102 -21.88 -38.17 8.21
N ALA A 103 -21.46 -38.25 9.46
CA ALA A 103 -22.19 -38.84 10.55
C ALA A 103 -23.33 -37.86 10.76
N ARG A 104 -24.38 -38.02 9.95
CA ARG A 104 -25.61 -37.28 10.08
C ARG A 104 -26.05 -37.52 11.51
N LEU A 105 -25.95 -36.47 12.33
CA LEU A 105 -26.37 -36.52 13.72
C LEU A 105 -27.79 -37.08 13.74
N GLN A 106 -27.94 -38.26 14.33
CA GLN A 106 -29.26 -38.85 14.49
C GLN A 106 -29.91 -38.19 15.69
N SER A 107 -31.15 -37.74 15.52
CA SER A 107 -31.90 -37.13 16.60
C SER A 107 -32.09 -38.12 17.74
N ALA A 108 -31.44 -37.87 18.88
CA ALA A 108 -31.76 -38.54 20.11
C ALA A 108 -33.07 -37.93 20.64
N GLY A 109 -34.13 -38.73 20.77
CA GLY A 109 -35.44 -38.28 21.21
C GLY A 109 -35.41 -37.58 22.59
N ALA A 110 -36.45 -36.82 22.92
CA ALA A 110 -36.50 -35.98 24.12
C ALA A 110 -36.32 -36.76 25.45
N SER A 111 -36.55 -38.06 25.47
CA SER A 111 -36.31 -38.94 26.63
C SER A 111 -34.84 -39.28 26.87
N ALA A 112 -33.95 -39.07 25.90
CA ALA A 112 -32.53 -39.41 26.01
C ALA A 112 -31.73 -38.45 26.91
N VAL A 113 -32.25 -37.24 27.15
CA VAL A 113 -31.59 -36.22 27.97
C VAL A 113 -32.33 -36.07 29.29
N SER A 114 -31.64 -36.36 30.38
CA SER A 114 -32.17 -36.23 31.74
C SER A 114 -32.51 -34.78 32.09
N GLU A 115 -33.45 -34.61 33.02
CA GLU A 115 -33.89 -33.27 33.46
C GLU A 115 -32.75 -32.48 34.13
N SER A 116 -31.88 -33.17 34.87
CA SER A 116 -30.69 -32.56 35.49
C SER A 116 -29.71 -32.00 34.44
N GLN A 117 -29.47 -32.74 33.36
CA GLN A 117 -28.64 -32.29 32.24
C GLN A 117 -29.27 -31.09 31.52
N ARG A 118 -30.59 -31.10 31.28
CA ARG A 118 -31.30 -29.95 30.69
C ARG A 118 -31.16 -28.70 31.55
N LYS A 119 -31.32 -28.84 32.86
CA LYS A 119 -31.16 -27.72 33.80
C LYS A 119 -29.73 -27.20 33.83
N ALA A 120 -28.73 -28.09 33.77
CA ALA A 120 -27.33 -27.72 33.71
C ALA A 120 -26.99 -26.96 32.41
N ILE A 121 -27.43 -27.46 31.25
CA ILE A 121 -27.23 -26.80 29.95
C ILE A 121 -27.90 -25.44 29.93
N LYS A 122 -29.14 -25.33 30.43
CA LYS A 122 -29.84 -24.05 30.52
C LYS A 122 -29.08 -23.04 31.38
N GLY A 123 -28.56 -23.49 32.53
CA GLY A 123 -27.75 -22.64 33.40
C GLY A 123 -26.45 -22.17 32.74
N LEU A 124 -25.76 -23.05 32.02
CA LEU A 124 -24.55 -22.71 31.28
C LEU A 124 -24.84 -21.72 30.15
N TYR A 125 -25.90 -21.96 29.37
CA TYR A 125 -26.36 -21.07 28.31
C TYR A 125 -26.64 -19.66 28.86
N SER A 126 -27.46 -19.55 29.91
CA SER A 126 -27.79 -18.25 30.50
C SER A 126 -26.55 -17.51 30.99
N ARG A 127 -25.66 -18.18 31.74
CA ARG A 127 -24.42 -17.56 32.24
C ARG A 127 -23.50 -17.11 31.12
N PHE A 128 -23.36 -17.91 30.08
CA PHE A 128 -22.50 -17.58 28.95
C PHE A 128 -23.00 -16.31 28.24
N PHE A 129 -24.29 -16.25 27.91
CA PHE A 129 -24.85 -15.11 27.18
C PHE A 129 -25.02 -13.86 28.05
N GLU A 130 -25.29 -14.00 29.36
CA GLU A 130 -25.28 -12.88 30.30
C GLU A 130 -23.87 -12.26 30.40
N ASN A 131 -22.83 -13.09 30.51
CA ASN A 131 -21.45 -12.62 30.54
C ASN A 131 -21.04 -11.99 29.20
N LEU A 132 -21.41 -12.61 28.08
CA LEU A 132 -21.15 -12.04 26.75
C LEU A 132 -21.81 -10.66 26.58
N GLY A 133 -23.05 -10.51 27.07
CA GLY A 133 -23.75 -9.22 27.05
C GLY A 133 -23.04 -8.15 27.87
N GLN A 134 -22.46 -8.50 29.02
CA GLN A 134 -21.66 -7.57 29.83
C GLN A 134 -20.33 -7.21 29.15
N GLN A 135 -19.66 -8.18 28.53
CA GLN A 135 -18.37 -7.95 27.87
C GLN A 135 -18.50 -7.11 26.59
N LEU A 136 -19.61 -7.25 25.87
CA LEU A 136 -19.87 -6.50 24.63
C LEU A 136 -20.61 -5.18 24.88
N HIS A 137 -20.89 -4.84 26.14
CA HIS A 137 -21.52 -3.57 26.45
C HIS A 137 -20.52 -2.41 26.29
N LEU A 138 -20.89 -1.43 25.47
CA LEU A 138 -20.12 -0.21 25.27
C LEU A 138 -20.90 0.96 25.87
N ASP A 139 -20.43 1.47 27.00
CA ASP A 139 -20.97 2.68 27.61
C ASP A 139 -20.42 3.90 26.88
N SER A 140 -21.32 4.74 26.36
CA SER A 140 -20.94 6.04 25.79
C SER A 140 -20.73 7.02 26.93
N ALA A 141 -19.50 7.53 27.08
CA ALA A 141 -19.15 8.46 28.15
C ALA A 141 -19.85 9.82 28.03
N ASP A 142 -20.13 10.25 26.79
CA ASP A 142 -20.67 11.57 26.48
C ASP A 142 -21.80 11.51 25.44
N ASN A 143 -22.58 12.59 25.38
CA ASN A 143 -23.61 12.76 24.38
C ASN A 143 -22.97 12.90 22.99
N LEU A 144 -23.20 11.92 22.12
CA LEU A 144 -22.72 11.92 20.74
C LEU A 144 -23.39 13.01 19.87
N ILE A 145 -24.51 13.57 20.34
CA ILE A 145 -25.26 14.61 19.65
C ILE A 145 -25.40 15.79 20.61
N VAL A 146 -24.94 16.96 20.18
CA VAL A 146 -25.14 18.23 20.87
C VAL A 146 -25.97 19.12 19.95
N ASN A 147 -27.15 19.53 20.42
CA ASN A 147 -27.95 20.53 19.72
C ASN A 147 -27.45 21.92 20.13
N LEU A 148 -27.13 22.74 19.13
CA LEU A 148 -26.70 24.13 19.26
C LEU A 148 -27.90 25.07 19.41
#